data_AF-A0A9E7TKL4-F1
#
_entry.id   AF-A0A9E7TKL4-F1
#
_cell.length_a   1.000
_cell.length_b   1.000
_cell.length_c   1.000
_cell.angle_alpha   90.00
_cell.angle_beta   90.00
_cell.angle_gamma   90.00
#
_symmetry.space_group_name_H-M   'P 1'
#
loop_
_entity.id
_entity.type
_entity.pdbx_description
1 polymer ?
#
loop_
_entity_poly.entity_id
_entity_poly.type
_entity_poly.pdbx_seq_one_letter_code
_entity_poly.pdbx_strand_id
1 'polypeptide(L)'
;MGCLEKLPYEVIQRNSSFKEAREYVEKNIKEYYEVPPGYKIFDVYIIGVPPIKVGIDGDSVIFPYTKPCHGTFLVRVKEAHDEIKRLRKK
;
A
#
# COMPACT_ATOMS: atom_id res chain seq x y z
N MET A 1 -2.33 8.94 16.01
CA MET A 1 -3.13 7.77 15.61
C MET A 1 -3.61 8.03 14.20
N GLY A 2 -2.84 7.56 13.21
CA GLY A 2 -3.17 7.66 11.80
C GLY A 2 -4.29 6.69 11.46
N CYS A 3 -5.48 7.22 11.26
CA CYS A 3 -6.62 6.40 10.84
C CYS A 3 -6.69 6.40 9.32
N LEU A 4 -6.26 5.28 8.71
CA LEU A 4 -6.60 4.95 7.33
C LEU A 4 -8.13 4.99 7.08
N GLU A 5 -8.91 4.83 8.16
CA GLU A 5 -10.38 4.88 8.18
C GLU A 5 -10.97 6.25 7.81
N LYS A 6 -10.16 7.31 7.81
CA LYS A 6 -10.59 8.65 7.36
C LYS A 6 -10.37 8.87 5.86
N LEU A 7 -9.67 7.96 5.20
CA LEU A 7 -9.38 8.05 3.78
C LEU A 7 -10.33 7.13 3.00
N PRO A 8 -10.73 7.52 1.77
CA PRO A 8 -11.48 6.64 0.88
C PRO A 8 -10.57 5.48 0.43
N TYR A 9 -10.58 4.38 1.18
CA TYR A 9 -9.85 3.17 0.84
C TYR A 9 -10.78 2.05 0.38
N GLU A 10 -10.28 1.27 -0.57
CA GLU A 10 -10.93 0.10 -1.13
C GLU A 10 -10.06 -1.12 -0.83
N VAL A 11 -10.65 -2.22 -0.40
CA VAL A 11 -9.93 -3.47 -0.14
C VAL A 11 -9.95 -4.32 -1.41
N ILE A 12 -8.79 -4.47 -2.04
CA ILE A 12 -8.63 -5.29 -3.26
C ILE A 12 -8.58 -6.78 -2.88
N GLN A 13 -7.77 -7.12 -1.87
CA GLN A 13 -7.60 -8.49 -1.40
C GLN A 13 -7.65 -8.55 0.13
N ARG A 14 -8.35 -9.56 0.65
CA ARG A 14 -8.43 -9.87 2.08
C ARG A 14 -7.60 -11.11 2.36
N ASN A 15 -6.87 -11.13 3.49
CA ASN A 15 -5.96 -12.22 3.85
C ASN A 15 -4.91 -12.54 2.78
N SER A 16 -4.39 -11.51 2.12
CA SER A 16 -3.33 -11.67 1.12
C SER A 16 -1.99 -11.90 1.81
N SER A 17 -1.21 -12.86 1.33
CA SER A 17 0.19 -12.99 1.71
C SER A 17 1.02 -11.81 1.19
N PHE A 18 2.17 -11.50 1.82
CA PHE A 18 3.08 -10.45 1.31
C PHE A 18 3.54 -10.73 -0.13
N LYS A 19 3.73 -12.01 -0.47
CA LYS A 19 4.07 -12.44 -1.83
C LYS A 19 2.95 -12.13 -2.83
N GLU A 20 1.70 -12.42 -2.47
CA GLU A 20 0.54 -12.18 -3.33
C GLU A 20 0.30 -10.68 -3.55
N ALA A 21 0.43 -9.88 -2.49
CA ALA A 21 0.35 -8.42 -2.57
C ALA A 21 1.40 -7.86 -3.54
N ARG A 22 2.64 -8.34 -3.44
CA ARG A 22 3.73 -7.97 -4.34
C ARG A 22 3.43 -8.36 -5.78
N GLU A 23 3.06 -9.62 -6.02
CA GLU A 23 2.75 -10.11 -7.37
C GLU A 23 1.57 -9.36 -8.00
N TYR A 24 0.57 -8.99 -7.21
CA TYR A 24 -0.54 -8.18 -7.70
C TYR A 24 -0.06 -6.83 -8.20
N VAL A 25 0.76 -6.13 -7.42
CA VAL A 25 1.33 -4.82 -7.81
C VAL A 25 2.19 -4.97 -9.07
N GLU A 26 3.05 -5.99 -9.15
CA GLU A 26 3.90 -6.23 -10.32
C GLU A 26 3.14 -6.53 -11.60
N LYS A 27 2.02 -7.26 -11.52
CA LYS A 27 1.25 -7.71 -12.70
C LYS A 27 0.22 -6.68 -13.16
N ASN A 28 -0.40 -5.96 -12.23
CA ASN A 28 -1.54 -5.09 -12.52
C ASN A 28 -1.15 -3.61 -12.60
N ILE A 29 -0.08 -3.20 -11.94
CA ILE A 29 0.28 -1.79 -11.78
C ILE A 29 1.56 -1.49 -12.55
N LYS A 30 1.48 -0.50 -13.45
CA LYS A 30 2.61 -0.11 -14.30
C LYS A 30 3.67 0.69 -13.53
N GLU A 31 3.23 1.51 -12.58
CA GLU A 31 4.10 2.37 -11.78
C GLU A 31 4.13 1.87 -10.33
N TYR A 32 5.26 1.38 -9.87
CA TYR A 32 5.41 0.90 -8.49
C TYR A 32 6.79 1.22 -7.94
N TYR A 33 6.86 1.38 -6.62
CA TYR A 33 8.06 1.70 -5.87
C TYR A 33 8.31 0.66 -4.80
N GLU A 34 9.57 0.29 -4.62
CA GLU A 34 9.97 -0.56 -3.50
C GLU A 34 10.21 0.29 -2.26
N VAL A 35 9.64 -0.13 -1.14
CA VAL A 35 9.77 0.56 0.14
C VAL A 35 10.35 -0.37 1.21
N PRO A 36 11.20 0.16 2.10
CA PRO A 36 11.71 -0.63 3.21
C PRO A 36 10.59 -0.98 4.20
N PRO A 37 10.75 -2.07 4.96
CA PRO A 37 9.82 -2.40 6.05
C PRO A 37 9.85 -1.28 7.09
N GLY A 38 8.68 -0.92 7.64
CA GLY A 38 8.55 0.23 8.54
C GLY A 38 8.50 1.59 7.81
N TYR A 39 8.38 1.61 6.48
CA TYR A 39 8.07 2.84 5.77
C TYR A 39 6.70 3.38 6.19
N LYS A 40 6.64 4.68 6.45
CA LYS A 40 5.41 5.36 6.88
C LYS A 40 4.67 5.91 5.65
N ILE A 41 3.44 5.47 5.45
CA ILE A 41 2.55 5.92 4.37
C ILE A 41 1.18 6.28 4.96
N PHE A 42 0.56 7.40 4.59
CA PHE A 42 -0.76 7.83 5.12
C PHE A 42 -0.90 7.78 6.67
N ASP A 43 0.20 7.99 7.38
CA ASP A 43 0.30 7.87 8.85
C ASP A 43 0.21 6.43 9.42
N VAL A 44 0.27 5.41 8.56
CA VAL A 44 0.43 4.00 8.94
C VAL A 44 1.83 3.49 8.59
N TYR A 45 2.35 2.58 9.41
CA TYR A 45 3.60 1.90 9.12
C TYR A 45 3.32 0.65 8.28
N ILE A 46 4.01 0.52 7.15
CA ILE A 46 3.92 -0.67 6.33
C ILE A 46 4.68 -1.79 7.02
N ILE A 47 3.94 -2.82 7.41
CA ILE A 47 4.46 -4.05 8.00
C ILE A 47 4.50 -5.09 6.89
N GLY A 48 5.65 -5.71 6.67
CA GLY A 48 5.78 -6.79 5.70
C GLY A 48 7.19 -7.30 5.52
N VAL A 49 7.30 -8.38 4.74
CA VAL A 49 8.60 -8.98 4.38
C VAL A 49 9.12 -8.31 3.11
N PRO A 50 10.36 -7.80 3.10
CA PRO A 50 10.97 -7.22 1.90
C PRO A 50 11.09 -8.28 0.78
N PRO A 51 10.96 -7.89 -0.50
CA PRO A 51 10.68 -6.55 -1.00
C PRO A 51 9.19 -6.16 -0.93
N ILE A 52 8.89 -5.00 -0.36
CA ILE A 52 7.51 -4.47 -0.29
C ILE A 52 7.30 -3.49 -1.43
N LYS A 53 6.30 -3.74 -2.27
CA LYS A 53 5.96 -2.89 -3.42
C LYS A 53 4.71 -2.07 -3.15
N VAL A 54 4.81 -0.78 -3.42
CA VAL A 54 3.71 0.18 -3.37
C VAL A 54 3.41 0.59 -4.81
N GLY A 55 2.20 0.31 -5.27
CA GLY A 55 1.74 0.65 -6.61
C GLY A 55 1.08 2.03 -6.66
N ILE A 56 1.21 2.71 -7.78
CA ILE A 56 0.51 3.94 -8.12
C ILE A 56 -0.38 3.67 -9.33
N ASP A 57 -1.68 3.89 -9.15
CA ASP A 57 -2.72 3.60 -10.13
C ASP A 57 -3.53 4.89 -10.37
N GLY A 58 -3.05 5.72 -11.30
CA GLY A 58 -3.57 7.07 -11.50
C GLY A 58 -3.36 7.93 -10.25
N ASP A 59 -4.47 8.36 -9.64
CA ASP A 59 -4.48 9.12 -8.38
C ASP A 59 -4.69 8.25 -7.13
N SER A 60 -4.55 6.94 -7.28
CA SER A 60 -4.67 5.98 -6.18
C SER A 60 -3.32 5.36 -5.83
N VAL A 61 -3.14 5.01 -4.56
CA VAL A 61 -1.97 4.28 -4.07
C VAL A 61 -2.40 2.93 -3.53
N ILE A 62 -1.69 1.88 -3.95
CA ILE A 62 -1.97 0.49 -3.60
C ILE A 62 -0.82 -0.06 -2.77
N PHE A 63 -1.10 -0.57 -1.59
CA PHE A 63 -0.08 -1.10 -0.69
C PHE A 63 -0.62 -2.18 0.25
N PRO A 64 0.25 -3.08 0.76
CA PRO A 64 -0.15 -4.04 1.77
C PRO A 64 -0.31 -3.32 3.12
N TYR A 65 -1.47 -3.53 3.75
CA TYR A 65 -1.81 -3.02 5.07
C TYR A 65 -2.16 -4.19 6.00
N THR A 66 -1.37 -4.37 7.05
CA THR A 66 -1.57 -5.44 8.03
C THR A 66 -2.27 -4.90 9.26
N LYS A 67 -3.49 -5.38 9.52
CA LYS A 67 -4.18 -5.16 10.80
C LYS A 67 -3.83 -6.31 11.75
N PRO A 68 -3.39 -6.03 13.00
CA PRO A 68 -2.98 -7.07 13.95
C PRO A 68 -4.10 -8.07 14.29
N CYS A 69 -5.36 -7.65 14.16
CA CYS A 69 -6.54 -8.46 14.47
C CYS A 69 -7.15 -9.20 13.26
N HIS A 70 -6.88 -8.76 12.03
CA HIS A 70 -7.59 -9.24 10.84
C HIS A 70 -6.67 -9.72 9.70
N GLY A 71 -5.35 -9.67 9.88
CA GLY A 71 -4.38 -10.13 8.88
C GLY A 71 -3.95 -9.05 7.91
N THR A 72 -3.36 -9.48 6.79
CA THR A 72 -2.81 -8.59 5.75
C THR A 72 -3.82 -8.37 4.62
N PHE A 73 -4.00 -7.12 4.26
CA PHE A 73 -4.92 -6.65 3.23
C PHE A 73 -4.14 -5.94 2.14
N LEU A 74 -4.56 -6.08 0.90
CA LEU A 74 -4.14 -5.17 -0.16
C LEU A 74 -5.19 -4.07 -0.28
N VAL A 75 -4.79 -2.84 0.03
CA VAL A 75 -5.68 -1.69 0.01
C VAL A 75 -5.31 -0.73 -1.11
N ARG A 76 -6.32 -0.11 -1.70
CA ARG A 76 -6.21 1.00 -2.65
C ARG A 76 -6.77 2.24 -1.98
N VAL A 77 -5.96 3.25 -1.77
CA VAL A 77 -6.39 4.56 -1.25
C VAL A 77 -6.55 5.50 -2.44
N LYS A 78 -7.74 6.07 -2.61
CA LYS A 78 -8.03 7.05 -3.66
C LYS A 78 -7.62 8.46 -3.22
N GLU A 79 -7.47 9.37 -4.18
CA GLU A 79 -7.13 10.80 -3.93
C GLU A 79 -5.80 10.99 -3.19
N ALA A 80 -4.82 10.13 -3.49
CA ALA A 80 -3.55 10.01 -2.78
C ALA A 80 -2.45 10.95 -3.32
N HIS A 81 -2.79 12.11 -3.88
CA HIS A 81 -1.86 12.94 -4.64
C HIS A 81 -0.59 13.35 -3.86
N ASP A 82 -0.71 13.64 -2.57
CA ASP A 82 0.44 14.02 -1.72
C ASP A 82 1.43 12.87 -1.51
N GLU A 83 0.93 11.65 -1.27
CA GLU A 83 1.78 10.47 -1.10
C GLU A 83 2.38 10.03 -2.43
N ILE A 84 1.65 10.14 -3.54
CA ILE A 84 2.18 9.90 -4.89
C ILE A 84 3.36 10.83 -5.18
N LYS A 85 3.23 12.12 -4.87
CA LYS A 85 4.33 13.09 -5.03
C LYS A 85 5.54 12.73 -4.16
N ARG A 86 5.32 12.22 -2.94
CA ARG A 86 6.40 11.77 -2.06
C ARG A 86 7.09 10.51 -2.57
N LEU A 87 6.33 9.54 -3.06
CA LEU A 87 6.86 8.30 -3.65
C LEU A 87 7.69 8.60 -4.92
N ARG A 88 7.22 9.53 -5.78
CA ARG A 88 7.92 9.94 -7.01
C ARG A 88 9.19 10.78 -6.76
N LYS A 89 9.29 11.45 -5.61
CA LYS A 89 10.46 12.27 -5.22
C LYS A 89 11.56 11.47 -4.53
N LYS A 90 11.28 10.21 -4.21
CA LYS A 90 12.19 9.30 -3.54
C LYS A 90 13.02 8.56 -4.58
#